data_AF-A0A0M0JBS7-F1
#
_entry.id   AF-A0A0M0JBS7-F1
#
_cell.length_a   1.000
_cell.length_b   1.000
_cell.length_c   1.000
_cell.angle_alpha   90.00
_cell.angle_beta   90.00
_cell.angle_gamma   90.00
#
_symmetry.space_group_name_H-M   'P 1'
#
loop_
_entity.id
_entity.type
_entity.pdbx_description
1 polymer ?
#
loop_
_entity_poly.entity_id
_entity_poly.type
_entity_poly.pdbx_seq_one_letter_code
_entity_poly.pdbx_strand_id
1 'polypeptide(L)'
;MLPQALAARLAAAGSKVKAVCAAPGLAATNLQVTTNQNGGMKETWIMRFAQSAEDGTMPLLQCCIGSGVASGAFVEPSGAGNMWGPPTEVKLTKKENDPATMEMLWAASEIACGEWKL
;
A
#
# COMPACT_ATOMS: atom_id res chain seq x y z
N MET A 1 -2.04 4.41 6.15
CA MET A 1 -2.82 4.64 7.38
C MET A 1 -3.48 3.37 7.91
N LEU A 2 -4.39 2.70 7.18
CA LEU A 2 -5.04 1.49 7.69
C LEU A 2 -4.06 0.34 8.02
N PRO A 3 -3.01 0.06 7.20
CA PRO A 3 -2.00 -0.94 7.56
C PRO A 3 -1.27 -0.61 8.88
N GLN A 4 -1.04 0.67 9.17
CA GLN A 4 -0.44 1.12 10.42
C GLN A 4 -1.39 0.91 11.61
N ALA A 5 -2.69 1.18 11.43
CA ALA A 5 -3.70 0.96 12.47
C ALA A 5 -3.81 -0.53 12.83
N LEU A 6 -3.80 -1.41 11.81
CA LEU A 6 -3.78 -2.85 11.99
C LEU A 6 -2.47 -3.32 12.64
N ALA A 7 -1.31 -2.82 12.19
CA ALA A 7 -0.01 -3.18 12.77
C ALA A 7 0.05 -2.87 14.27
N ALA A 8 -0.43 -1.70 14.70
CA ALA A 8 -0.48 -1.31 16.11
C ALA A 8 -1.38 -2.23 16.94
N ARG A 9 -2.56 -2.59 16.42
CA ARG A 9 -3.51 -3.49 17.09
C ARG A 9 -2.99 -4.92 17.19
N LEU A 10 -2.39 -5.46 16.12
CA LEU A 10 -1.75 -6.77 16.12
C LEU A 10 -0.60 -6.83 17.15
N ALA A 11 0.21 -5.78 17.23
CA ALA A 11 1.28 -5.68 18.22
C ALA A 11 0.74 -5.63 19.65
N ALA A 12 -0.30 -4.82 19.91
CA ALA A 12 -0.94 -4.74 21.23
C ALA A 12 -1.54 -6.08 21.69
N ALA A 13 -2.00 -6.90 20.75
CA ALA A 13 -2.51 -8.24 21.03
C ALA A 13 -1.44 -9.34 21.06
N GLY A 14 -0.15 -9.00 20.89
CA GLY A 14 0.95 -9.97 20.87
C GLY A 14 0.93 -10.92 19.66
N SER A 15 0.23 -10.55 18.58
CA SER A 15 0.15 -11.36 17.37
C SER A 15 1.49 -11.38 16.61
N LYS A 16 1.79 -12.53 15.99
CA LYS A 16 2.94 -12.68 15.08
C LYS A 16 2.62 -12.29 13.64
N VAL A 17 1.35 -12.01 13.33
CA VAL A 17 0.93 -11.55 12.00
C VAL A 17 1.48 -10.16 11.74
N LYS A 18 1.99 -9.94 10.53
CA LYS A 18 2.48 -8.64 10.08
C LYS A 18 1.43 -7.98 9.20
N ALA A 19 1.15 -6.72 9.45
CA ALA A 19 0.36 -5.88 8.54
C ALA A 19 1.33 -4.99 7.75
N VAL A 20 1.34 -5.11 6.44
CA VAL A 20 2.29 -4.41 5.56
C VAL A 20 1.55 -3.82 4.36
N CYS A 21 2.16 -2.83 3.73
CA CYS A 21 1.60 -2.15 2.56
C CYS A 21 2.59 -2.25 1.40
N ALA A 22 2.10 -2.53 0.19
CA ALA A 22 2.90 -2.51 -1.03
C ALA A 22 2.18 -1.65 -2.07
N ALA A 23 2.91 -0.75 -2.73
CA ALA A 23 2.41 -0.03 -3.89
C ALA A 23 3.21 -0.44 -5.14
N PRO A 24 2.56 -0.65 -6.30
CA PRO A 24 3.22 -1.12 -7.52
C PRO A 24 3.92 -0.02 -8.31
N GLY A 25 3.92 1.23 -7.81
CA GLY A 25 4.29 2.42 -8.59
C GLY A 25 3.40 2.61 -9.81
N LEU A 26 3.98 3.12 -10.90
CA LEU A 26 3.30 3.27 -12.18
C LEU A 26 3.39 1.96 -12.98
N ALA A 27 2.46 1.05 -12.75
CA ALA A 27 2.44 -0.26 -13.40
C ALA A 27 1.40 -0.35 -14.54
N ALA A 28 1.80 -0.95 -15.66
CA ALA A 28 0.97 -1.17 -16.85
C ALA A 28 -0.06 -2.29 -16.61
N THR A 29 -1.11 -1.99 -15.84
CA THR A 29 -2.22 -2.91 -15.52
C THR A 29 -3.54 -2.41 -16.12
N ASN A 30 -4.59 -3.22 -16.02
CA ASN A 30 -5.94 -2.82 -16.46
C ASN A 30 -6.53 -1.65 -15.67
N LEU A 31 -5.91 -1.21 -14.55
CA LEU A 31 -6.42 -0.12 -13.72
C LEU A 31 -6.62 1.18 -14.52
N GLN A 32 -5.68 1.55 -15.40
CA GLN A 32 -5.81 2.78 -16.19
C GLN A 32 -6.95 2.67 -17.23
N VAL A 33 -7.16 1.48 -17.80
CA VAL A 33 -8.23 1.22 -18.76
C VAL A 33 -9.58 1.41 -18.09
N THR A 34 -9.80 0.76 -16.95
CA THR A 34 -11.06 0.87 -16.21
C THR A 34 -11.25 2.28 -15.66
N THR A 35 -10.18 2.93 -15.16
CA THR A 35 -10.25 4.32 -14.68
C THR A 35 -10.73 5.27 -15.77
N ASN A 36 -10.24 5.14 -17.01
CA ASN A 36 -10.71 5.95 -18.14
C ASN A 36 -12.19 5.68 -18.46
N GLN A 37 -12.60 4.40 -18.50
CA GLN A 37 -13.99 3.99 -18.76
C GLN A 37 -14.97 4.52 -17.71
N ASN A 38 -14.55 4.62 -16.44
CA ASN A 38 -15.37 5.10 -15.34
C ASN A 38 -15.31 6.65 -15.16
N GLY A 39 -14.82 7.38 -16.15
CA GLY A 39 -14.79 8.85 -16.16
C GLY A 39 -13.62 9.47 -15.39
N GLY A 40 -12.63 8.66 -15.02
CA GLY A 40 -11.38 9.11 -14.39
C GLY A 40 -10.37 9.65 -15.40
N MET A 41 -9.08 9.50 -15.10
CA MET A 41 -7.97 10.03 -15.90
C MET A 41 -8.03 9.54 -17.36
N LYS A 42 -8.33 10.46 -18.28
CA LYS A 42 -8.38 10.18 -19.73
C LYS A 42 -7.00 10.15 -20.37
N GLU A 43 -6.05 10.85 -19.76
CA GLU A 43 -4.68 10.96 -20.25
C GLU A 43 -3.90 9.68 -19.98
N THR A 44 -3.64 8.90 -21.03
CA THR A 44 -2.91 7.62 -20.94
C THR A 44 -1.45 7.75 -21.35
N TRP A 45 -0.99 8.93 -21.78
CA TRP A 45 0.39 9.13 -22.25
C TRP A 45 1.42 8.75 -21.18
N ILE A 46 1.11 8.99 -19.90
CA ILE A 46 1.98 8.64 -18.78
C ILE A 46 2.23 7.14 -18.69
N MET A 47 1.28 6.30 -19.14
CA MET A 47 1.44 4.85 -19.16
C MET A 47 2.53 4.37 -20.12
N ARG A 48 3.03 5.22 -21.01
CA ARG A 48 4.20 4.89 -21.84
C ARG A 48 5.48 4.74 -21.02
N PHE A 49 5.52 5.32 -19.82
CA PHE A 49 6.60 5.23 -18.85
C PHE A 49 6.32 4.22 -17.73
N ALA A 50 5.19 3.51 -17.80
CA ALA A 50 4.85 2.51 -16.80
C ALA A 50 5.78 1.31 -16.89
N GLN A 51 6.13 0.74 -15.74
CA GLN A 51 6.80 -0.55 -15.67
C GLN A 51 5.83 -1.69 -16.03
N SER A 52 6.38 -2.86 -16.36
CA SER A 52 5.58 -4.05 -16.65
C SER A 52 4.72 -4.45 -15.44
N ALA A 53 3.68 -5.26 -15.64
CA ALA A 53 2.88 -5.76 -14.53
C ALA A 53 3.72 -6.65 -13.60
N GLU A 54 4.66 -7.40 -14.18
CA GLU A 54 5.63 -8.24 -13.49
C GLU A 54 6.54 -7.41 -12.60
N ASP A 55 7.13 -6.33 -13.13
CA ASP A 55 7.97 -5.41 -12.35
C ASP A 55 7.15 -4.69 -11.26
N GLY A 56 5.93 -4.27 -11.59
CA GLY A 56 4.99 -3.68 -10.62
C GLY A 56 4.59 -4.62 -9.48
N THR A 57 4.78 -5.93 -9.64
CA THR A 57 4.49 -6.94 -8.62
C THR A 57 5.62 -7.09 -7.60
N MET A 58 6.83 -6.57 -7.88
CA MET A 58 7.98 -6.74 -6.99
C MET A 58 7.76 -6.24 -5.55
N PRO A 59 7.13 -5.06 -5.29
CA PRO A 59 6.84 -4.61 -3.93
C PRO A 59 5.91 -5.58 -3.16
N LEU A 60 4.94 -6.17 -3.86
CA LEU A 60 4.04 -7.17 -3.27
C LEU A 60 4.81 -8.44 -2.90
N LEU A 61 5.67 -8.95 -3.80
CA LEU A 61 6.51 -10.11 -3.51
C LEU A 61 7.43 -9.86 -2.32
N GLN A 62 8.05 -8.69 -2.24
CA GLN A 62 8.88 -8.31 -1.10
C GLN A 62 8.06 -8.35 0.20
N CYS A 63 6.86 -7.80 0.23
CA CYS A 63 5.99 -7.84 1.41
C CYS A 63 5.52 -9.25 1.79
N CYS A 64 5.23 -10.11 0.82
CA CYS A 64 4.67 -11.44 1.06
C CYS A 64 5.72 -12.49 1.46
N ILE A 65 6.88 -12.49 0.79
CA ILE A 65 7.88 -13.55 0.92
C ILE A 65 9.31 -13.04 1.13
N GLY A 66 9.53 -11.72 1.06
CA GLY A 66 10.83 -11.11 1.32
C GLY A 66 11.28 -11.27 2.76
N SER A 67 12.59 -11.40 2.96
CA SER A 67 13.19 -11.39 4.30
C SER A 67 13.24 -9.96 4.85
N GLY A 68 13.22 -9.84 6.18
CA GLY A 68 13.46 -8.55 6.86
C GLY A 68 12.29 -7.57 6.89
N VAL A 69 11.14 -7.87 6.28
CA VAL A 69 9.98 -6.96 6.29
C VAL A 69 9.38 -6.86 7.70
N ALA A 70 9.34 -5.65 8.26
CA ALA A 70 8.73 -5.37 9.55
C ALA A 70 7.20 -5.19 9.43
N SER A 71 6.47 -5.42 10.53
CA SER A 71 5.06 -5.01 10.58
C SER A 71 4.98 -3.48 10.52
N GLY A 72 4.02 -2.95 9.78
CA GLY A 72 3.87 -1.53 9.48
C GLY A 72 4.68 -1.03 8.28
N ALA A 73 5.52 -1.90 7.67
CA ALA A 73 6.34 -1.52 6.53
C ALA A 73 5.48 -1.09 5.33
N PHE A 74 6.00 -0.12 4.58
CA PHE A 74 5.44 0.33 3.31
C PHE A 74 6.50 0.21 2.23
N VAL A 75 6.24 -0.60 1.21
CA VAL A 75 7.21 -0.92 0.16
C VAL A 75 6.73 -0.38 -1.18
N GLU A 76 7.59 0.36 -1.86
CA GLU A 76 7.34 0.94 -3.18
C GLU A 76 8.57 0.77 -4.08
N PRO A 77 8.48 1.06 -5.39
CA PRO A 77 9.65 1.11 -6.26
C PRO A 77 10.63 2.22 -5.84
N SER A 78 11.94 1.97 -5.96
CA SER A 78 12.98 2.90 -5.50
C SER A 78 13.30 4.06 -6.46
N GLY A 79 12.72 4.07 -7.64
CA GLY A 79 13.00 5.08 -8.67
C GLY A 79 12.38 6.44 -8.38
N ALA A 80 12.59 7.37 -9.31
CA ALA A 80 12.10 8.75 -9.17
C ALA A 80 10.58 8.76 -8.94
N GLY A 81 10.15 9.45 -7.88
CA GLY A 81 8.73 9.56 -7.51
C GLY A 81 8.06 8.23 -7.17
N ASN A 82 8.83 7.20 -6.80
CA ASN A 82 8.36 5.84 -6.50
C ASN A 82 7.63 5.18 -7.68
N MET A 83 7.95 5.58 -8.92
CA MET A 83 7.21 5.17 -10.10
C MET A 83 7.64 3.79 -10.66
N TRP A 84 8.93 3.47 -10.64
CA TRP A 84 9.48 2.22 -11.17
C TRP A 84 10.79 1.85 -10.47
N GLY A 85 11.27 0.62 -10.66
CA GLY A 85 12.52 0.13 -10.09
C GLY A 85 12.33 -0.93 -9.00
N PRO A 86 13.43 -1.41 -8.40
CA PRO A 86 13.37 -2.48 -7.41
C PRO A 86 12.61 -2.04 -6.14
N PRO A 87 12.04 -2.99 -5.39
CA PRO A 87 11.27 -2.68 -4.19
C PRO A 87 12.19 -2.13 -3.09
N THR A 88 11.77 -1.05 -2.45
CA THR A 88 12.41 -0.46 -1.28
C THR A 88 11.37 -0.11 -0.23
N GLU A 89 11.74 -0.19 1.04
CA GLU A 89 10.91 0.35 2.11
C GLU A 89 10.95 1.89 2.05
N VAL A 90 9.79 2.51 2.17
CA VAL A 90 9.59 3.95 2.14
C VAL A 90 9.22 4.44 3.52
N LYS A 91 9.83 5.57 3.90
CA LYS A 91 9.53 6.21 5.18
C LYS A 91 8.18 6.90 5.11
N LEU A 92 7.28 6.51 6.00
CA LEU A 92 5.98 7.16 6.17
C LEU A 92 6.14 8.63 6.58
N THR A 93 5.32 9.48 5.98
CA THR A 93 5.15 10.86 6.40
C THR A 93 4.41 10.95 7.73
N LYS A 94 4.49 12.12 8.38
CA LYS A 94 3.73 12.38 9.61
C LYS A 94 2.22 12.20 9.42
N LYS A 95 1.71 12.57 8.25
CA LYS A 95 0.28 12.41 7.95
C LYS A 95 -0.08 10.94 7.89
N GLU A 96 0.67 10.14 7.12
CA GLU A 96 0.38 8.70 6.93
C GLU A 96 0.45 7.86 8.21
N ASN A 97 1.11 8.38 9.24
CA ASN A 97 1.27 7.77 10.56
C ASN A 97 0.67 8.62 11.70
N ASP A 98 -0.35 9.44 11.41
CA ASP A 98 -1.04 10.23 12.42
C ASP A 98 -1.99 9.33 13.26
N PRO A 99 -1.78 9.22 14.60
CA PRO A 99 -2.58 8.33 15.43
C PRO A 99 -4.07 8.68 15.45
N ALA A 100 -4.42 9.98 15.43
CA ALA A 100 -5.81 10.42 15.45
C ALA A 100 -6.55 9.98 14.16
N THR A 101 -5.90 10.14 13.00
CA THR A 101 -6.46 9.69 11.73
C THR A 101 -6.56 8.16 11.65
N MET A 102 -5.58 7.44 12.19
CA MET A 102 -5.61 5.97 12.25
C MET A 102 -6.81 5.45 13.04
N GLU A 103 -7.07 6.02 14.23
CA GLU A 103 -8.22 5.65 15.06
C GLU A 103 -9.55 6.03 14.43
N MET A 104 -9.65 7.24 13.87
CA MET A 104 -10.85 7.69 13.17
C MET A 104 -11.19 6.77 11.99
N LEU A 105 -10.20 6.43 11.17
CA LEU A 105 -10.39 5.54 10.01
C LEU A 105 -10.79 4.13 10.43
N TRP A 106 -10.19 3.61 11.50
CA TRP A 106 -10.53 2.30 12.03
C TRP A 106 -11.98 2.24 12.52
N ALA A 107 -12.37 3.17 13.39
CA ALA A 107 -13.73 3.24 13.93
C ALA A 107 -14.78 3.38 12.81
N ALA A 108 -14.52 4.25 11.82
CA ALA A 108 -15.39 4.38 10.65
C ALA A 108 -15.49 3.07 9.84
N SER A 109 -14.39 2.34 9.70
CA SER A 109 -14.37 1.05 9.02
C SER A 109 -15.19 -0.02 9.76
N GLU A 110 -15.09 -0.07 11.09
CA GLU A 110 -15.88 -1.00 11.91
C GLU A 110 -17.38 -0.70 11.87
N ILE A 111 -17.76 0.58 11.85
CA ILE A 111 -19.16 0.98 11.68
C ILE A 111 -19.69 0.52 10.31
N ALA A 112 -18.88 0.64 9.26
CA ALA A 112 -19.29 0.31 7.90
C ALA A 112 -19.31 -1.21 7.61
N CYS A 113 -18.36 -1.96 8.17
CA CYS A 113 -18.09 -3.34 7.79
C CYS A 113 -18.24 -4.36 8.93
N GLY A 114 -18.50 -3.91 10.17
CA GLY A 114 -18.53 -4.73 11.38
C GLY A 114 -17.23 -4.65 12.20
N GLU A 115 -17.35 -4.95 13.49
CA GLU A 115 -16.24 -4.88 14.45
C GLU A 115 -15.12 -5.86 14.11
N TRP A 116 -13.87 -5.40 14.26
CA TRP A 116 -12.72 -6.28 14.16
C TRP A 116 -12.56 -7.10 15.43
N LYS A 117 -12.29 -8.39 15.24
CA LYS A 117 -11.92 -9.34 16.29
C LYS A 117 -10.66 -10.05 15.83
N LEU A 118 -9.71 -10.19 16.73
CA LEU A 118 -8.51 -10.98 16.46
C LEU A 118 -8.82 -12.48 16.48
#